data_AF-A0A2A4XAQ4-F1
#
_entry.id   AF-A0A2A4XAQ4-F1
#
_cell.length_a   1.000
_cell.length_b   1.000
_cell.length_c   1.000
_cell.angle_alpha   90.00
_cell.angle_beta   90.00
_cell.angle_gamma   90.00
#
_symmetry.space_group_name_H-M   'P 1'
#
loop_
_entity.id
_entity.type
_entity.pdbx_description
1 polymer ?
#
loop_
_entity_poly.entity_id
_entity_poly.type
_entity_poly.pdbx_seq_one_letter_code
_entity_poly.pdbx_strand_id
1 'polypeptide(L)'
;MKNLKAHHVALIVFITFIVCLAAYQAIIMLWTAEGCILKYAKNTTIMGVDYLKIIVTVILAAVGWVIAHYFTDRRQASAKRRDIVTEHLVKAYRVLAYDIQQLESPLERLEKLQVVICDIQLFGSVEQIELVKDLISGLVNSGDFSLDPLINSLRGDLRKQLNLSVVSGNVKWVRPEASTKQ
;
A
#
# COMPACT_ATOMS: atom_id res chain seq x y z
N MET A 1 -17.92 3.99 -3.04
CA MET A 1 -17.53 2.73 -3.73
C MET A 1 -17.07 1.59 -2.79
N LYS A 2 -17.24 1.65 -1.46
CA LYS A 2 -16.89 0.54 -0.53
C LYS A 2 -18.05 -0.46 -0.27
N ASN A 3 -19.30 -0.06 -0.47
CA ASN A 3 -20.46 -0.94 -0.20
C ASN A 3 -20.72 -1.99 -1.28
N LEU A 4 -20.22 -1.82 -2.51
CA LEU A 4 -20.48 -2.78 -3.59
C LEU A 4 -19.77 -4.12 -3.38
N LYS A 5 -18.56 -4.13 -2.79
CA LYS A 5 -17.80 -5.36 -2.51
C LYS A 5 -18.42 -6.20 -1.39
N ALA A 6 -19.06 -5.58 -0.40
CA ALA A 6 -19.73 -6.30 0.69
C ALA A 6 -20.94 -7.10 0.19
N HIS A 7 -21.72 -6.50 -0.73
CA HIS A 7 -22.87 -7.20 -1.34
C HIS A 7 -22.45 -8.38 -2.23
N HIS A 8 -21.33 -8.28 -2.96
CA HIS A 8 -20.81 -9.41 -3.75
C HIS A 8 -20.31 -10.56 -2.85
N VAL A 9 -19.66 -10.27 -1.73
CA VAL A 9 -19.22 -11.31 -0.77
C VAL A 9 -20.44 -11.99 -0.12
N ALA A 10 -21.47 -11.22 0.26
CA ALA A 10 -22.71 -11.77 0.79
C ALA A 10 -23.44 -12.66 -0.23
N LEU A 11 -23.46 -12.27 -1.50
CA LEU A 11 -24.07 -13.04 -2.58
C LEU A 11 -23.35 -14.38 -2.81
N ILE A 12 -22.01 -14.39 -2.78
CA ILE A 12 -21.22 -15.61 -2.95
C ILE A 12 -21.43 -16.58 -1.78
N VAL A 13 -21.46 -16.07 -0.53
CA VAL A 13 -21.76 -16.89 0.66
C VAL A 13 -23.18 -17.46 0.58
N PHE A 14 -24.15 -16.66 0.13
CA PHE A 14 -25.54 -17.10 -0.02
C PHE A 14 -25.72 -18.16 -1.11
N ILE A 15 -25.08 -18.01 -2.26
CA ILE A 15 -25.09 -19.00 -3.35
C ILE A 15 -24.42 -20.31 -2.90
N THR A 16 -23.29 -20.22 -2.20
CA THR A 16 -22.59 -21.40 -1.67
C THR A 16 -23.45 -22.15 -0.66
N PHE A 17 -24.21 -21.44 0.18
CA PHE A 17 -25.14 -22.03 1.13
C PHE A 17 -26.32 -22.74 0.45
N ILE A 18 -26.89 -22.15 -0.60
CA ILE A 18 -28.00 -22.76 -1.36
C ILE A 18 -27.56 -24.04 -2.08
N VAL A 19 -26.40 -24.02 -2.74
CA VAL A 19 -25.86 -25.22 -3.42
C VAL A 19 -25.58 -26.34 -2.42
N CYS A 20 -25.06 -25.99 -1.24
CA CYS A 20 -24.82 -26.95 -0.15
C CYS A 20 -26.13 -27.54 0.39
N LEU A 21 -27.19 -26.73 0.53
CA LEU A 21 -28.50 -27.18 1.00
C LEU A 21 -29.18 -28.11 -0.02
N ALA A 22 -29.06 -27.81 -1.32
CA ALA A 22 -29.59 -28.65 -2.40
C ALA A 22 -28.84 -29.99 -2.49
N ALA A 23 -27.51 -29.98 -2.36
CA ALA A 23 -26.71 -31.20 -2.31
C ALA A 23 -27.06 -32.06 -1.10
N TYR A 24 -27.29 -31.43 0.06
CA TYR A 24 -27.72 -32.11 1.28
C TYR A 24 -29.09 -32.78 1.13
N GLN A 25 -30.08 -32.10 0.55
CA GLN A 25 -31.40 -32.71 0.30
C GLN A 25 -31.35 -33.86 -0.71
N ALA A 26 -30.52 -33.75 -1.76
CA ALA A 26 -30.34 -34.82 -2.74
C ALA A 26 -29.71 -36.08 -2.11
N ILE A 27 -28.73 -35.88 -1.21
CA ILE A 27 -28.09 -36.97 -0.45
C ILE A 27 -29.10 -37.64 0.49
N ILE A 28 -29.99 -36.89 1.14
CA ILE A 28 -31.03 -37.45 2.03
C ILE A 28 -32.02 -38.31 1.24
N MET A 29 -32.49 -37.86 0.08
CA MET A 29 -33.43 -38.64 -0.74
C MET A 29 -32.80 -39.90 -1.33
N LEU A 30 -31.49 -39.87 -1.62
CA LEU A 30 -30.76 -41.05 -2.10
C LEU A 30 -30.50 -42.07 -0.96
N TRP A 31 -30.46 -41.62 0.28
CA TRP A 31 -30.21 -42.45 1.47
C TRP A 31 -31.44 -43.22 1.96
N THR A 32 -32.65 -42.69 1.73
CA THR A 32 -33.90 -43.32 2.21
C THR A 32 -34.33 -44.53 1.39
N ALA A 33 -33.86 -44.68 0.16
CA ALA A 33 -34.37 -45.69 -0.77
C ALA A 33 -33.70 -47.08 -0.66
N GLU A 34 -32.40 -47.18 -0.31
CA GLU A 34 -31.65 -48.44 -0.56
C GLU A 34 -30.86 -49.02 0.65
N GLY A 35 -30.74 -48.30 1.77
CA GLY A 35 -29.80 -48.67 2.84
C GLY A 35 -30.39 -49.20 4.16
N CYS A 36 -31.72 -49.36 4.26
CA CYS A 36 -32.40 -49.20 5.54
C CYS A 36 -32.07 -50.27 6.62
N ILE A 37 -31.71 -51.52 6.31
CA ILE A 37 -31.77 -52.57 7.36
C ILE A 37 -30.43 -53.23 7.74
N LEU A 38 -29.49 -53.52 6.82
CA LEU A 38 -28.31 -54.36 7.17
C LEU A 38 -26.96 -53.64 7.20
N LYS A 39 -26.86 -52.43 6.65
CA LYS A 39 -25.63 -51.61 6.69
C LYS A 39 -25.56 -50.71 7.94
N TYR A 40 -26.60 -50.71 8.77
CA TYR A 40 -26.81 -49.76 9.85
C TYR A 40 -25.87 -49.95 11.07
N ALA A 41 -25.38 -51.17 11.32
CA ALA A 41 -24.58 -51.48 12.51
C ALA A 41 -23.05 -51.26 12.35
N LYS A 42 -22.49 -51.43 11.14
CA LYS A 42 -21.06 -51.19 10.86
C LYS A 42 -20.77 -49.76 10.40
N ASN A 43 -21.81 -49.04 9.96
CA ASN A 43 -21.71 -47.67 9.43
C ASN A 43 -21.74 -46.60 10.54
N THR A 44 -22.30 -46.89 11.73
CA THR A 44 -22.43 -45.91 12.82
C THR A 44 -21.08 -45.45 13.38
N THR A 45 -20.08 -46.33 13.43
CA THR A 45 -18.71 -45.99 13.87
C THR A 45 -17.90 -45.28 12.79
N ILE A 46 -18.14 -45.58 11.50
CA ILE A 46 -17.42 -44.98 10.36
C ILE A 46 -17.97 -43.57 10.07
N MET A 47 -19.29 -43.39 10.15
CA MET A 47 -19.96 -42.08 9.97
C MET A 47 -19.42 -41.03 10.95
N GLY A 48 -19.21 -41.39 12.23
CA GLY A 48 -18.68 -40.45 13.24
C GLY A 48 -17.27 -39.93 12.92
N VAL A 49 -16.41 -40.77 12.34
CA VAL A 49 -15.04 -40.39 11.97
C VAL A 49 -15.03 -39.45 10.76
N ASP A 50 -15.91 -39.66 9.79
CA ASP A 50 -15.99 -38.82 8.60
C ASP A 50 -16.58 -37.43 8.90
N TYR A 51 -17.56 -37.33 9.79
CA TYR A 51 -18.03 -36.04 10.30
C TYR A 51 -16.94 -35.28 11.06
N LEU A 52 -16.14 -35.98 11.88
CA LEU A 52 -15.04 -35.36 12.61
C LEU A 52 -13.97 -34.81 11.65
N LYS A 53 -13.63 -35.54 10.58
CA LYS A 53 -12.73 -35.04 9.53
C LYS A 53 -13.26 -33.75 8.90
N ILE A 54 -14.53 -33.70 8.52
CA ILE A 54 -15.12 -32.51 7.90
C ILE A 54 -15.05 -31.33 8.87
N ILE A 55 -15.45 -31.51 10.12
CA ILE A 55 -15.40 -30.46 11.15
C ILE A 55 -13.97 -29.93 11.33
N VAL A 56 -12.99 -30.82 11.44
CA VAL A 56 -11.57 -30.44 11.56
C VAL A 56 -11.09 -29.66 10.34
N THR A 57 -11.43 -30.10 9.12
CA THR A 57 -11.03 -29.39 7.89
C THR A 57 -11.66 -28.00 7.80
N VAL A 58 -12.93 -27.84 8.20
CA VAL A 58 -13.62 -26.55 8.22
C VAL A 58 -13.01 -25.62 9.25
N ILE A 59 -12.69 -26.12 10.45
CA ILE A 59 -12.02 -25.32 11.49
C ILE A 59 -10.64 -24.87 11.02
N LEU A 60 -9.84 -25.78 10.45
CA LEU A 60 -8.52 -25.45 9.91
C LEU A 60 -8.61 -24.41 8.79
N ALA A 61 -9.59 -24.55 7.89
CA ALA A 61 -9.81 -23.58 6.82
C ALA A 61 -10.21 -22.21 7.36
N ALA A 62 -11.12 -22.16 8.34
CA ALA A 62 -11.55 -20.92 8.98
C ALA A 62 -10.40 -20.22 9.72
N VAL A 63 -9.60 -20.97 10.48
CA VAL A 63 -8.42 -20.45 11.17
C VAL A 63 -7.38 -19.94 10.17
N GLY A 64 -7.10 -20.71 9.12
CA GLY A 64 -6.18 -20.31 8.04
C GLY A 64 -6.62 -19.01 7.36
N TRP A 65 -7.92 -18.86 7.08
CA TRP A 65 -8.48 -17.64 6.50
C TRP A 65 -8.30 -16.43 7.41
N VAL A 66 -8.63 -16.55 8.70
CA VAL A 66 -8.50 -15.45 9.67
C VAL A 66 -7.05 -14.99 9.78
N ILE A 67 -6.12 -15.93 9.90
CA ILE A 67 -4.69 -15.62 9.97
C ILE A 67 -4.23 -14.93 8.67
N ALA A 68 -4.58 -15.49 7.50
CA ALA A 68 -4.20 -14.92 6.21
C ALA A 68 -4.74 -13.50 6.02
N HIS A 69 -5.99 -13.24 6.43
CA HIS A 69 -6.59 -11.92 6.34
C HIS A 69 -5.85 -10.91 7.22
N TYR A 70 -5.56 -11.28 8.47
CA TYR A 70 -4.81 -10.42 9.39
C TYR A 70 -3.42 -10.03 8.87
N PHE A 71 -2.67 -10.99 8.33
CA PHE A 71 -1.36 -10.72 7.72
C PHE A 71 -1.49 -9.86 6.45
N THR A 72 -2.53 -10.07 5.65
CA THR A 72 -2.79 -9.31 4.43
C THR A 72 -3.09 -7.85 4.74
N ASP A 73 -3.96 -7.58 5.71
CA ASP A 73 -4.35 -6.22 6.08
C ASP A 73 -3.16 -5.40 6.60
N ARG A 74 -2.32 -6.01 7.45
CA ARG A 74 -1.09 -5.37 7.93
C ARG A 74 -0.11 -5.05 6.80
N ARG A 75 0.07 -5.99 5.86
CA ARG A 75 0.93 -5.76 4.68
C ARG A 75 0.38 -4.67 3.78
N GLN A 76 -0.93 -4.65 3.54
CA GLN A 76 -1.59 -3.64 2.71
C GLN A 76 -1.48 -2.24 3.33
N ALA A 77 -1.67 -2.10 4.65
CA ALA A 77 -1.51 -0.82 5.33
C ALA A 77 -0.07 -0.30 5.24
N SER A 78 0.92 -1.16 5.43
CA SER A 78 2.34 -0.79 5.30
C SER A 78 2.71 -0.40 3.86
N ALA A 79 2.25 -1.16 2.87
CA ALA A 79 2.45 -0.84 1.47
C ALA A 79 1.82 0.51 1.11
N LYS A 80 0.56 0.73 1.50
CA LYS A 80 -0.14 1.98 1.22
C LYS A 80 0.53 3.19 1.87
N ARG A 81 1.03 3.04 3.11
CA ARG A 81 1.81 4.08 3.78
C ARG A 81 3.06 4.43 2.99
N ARG A 82 3.83 3.42 2.56
CA ARG A 82 5.04 3.62 1.74
C ARG A 82 4.73 4.32 0.42
N ASP A 83 3.64 3.95 -0.24
CA ASP A 83 3.22 4.55 -1.51
C ASP A 83 2.91 6.04 -1.32
N ILE A 84 2.14 6.41 -0.29
CA ILE A 84 1.80 7.80 0.02
C ILE A 84 3.08 8.61 0.31
N VAL A 85 3.96 8.09 1.18
CA VAL A 85 5.24 8.77 1.52
C VAL A 85 6.07 8.99 0.26
N THR A 86 6.22 7.96 -0.58
CA THR A 86 7.00 8.04 -1.82
C THR A 86 6.40 9.08 -2.77
N GLU A 87 5.07 9.10 -2.95
CA GLU A 87 4.37 10.04 -3.82
C GLU A 87 4.61 11.50 -3.40
N HIS A 88 4.47 11.81 -2.12
CA HIS A 88 4.73 13.16 -1.59
C HIS A 88 6.19 13.55 -1.71
N LEU A 89 7.13 12.65 -1.39
CA LEU A 89 8.56 12.94 -1.52
C LEU A 89 9.01 13.13 -2.98
N VAL A 90 8.45 12.37 -3.92
CA VAL A 90 8.70 12.56 -5.36
C VAL A 90 8.19 13.94 -5.81
N LYS A 91 7.01 14.34 -5.36
CA LYS A 91 6.46 15.66 -5.65
C LYS A 91 7.34 16.78 -5.09
N ALA A 92 7.73 16.68 -3.82
CA ALA A 92 8.65 17.60 -3.17
C ALA A 92 9.98 17.72 -3.92
N TYR A 93 10.60 16.58 -4.27
CA TYR A 93 11.82 16.54 -5.06
C TYR A 93 11.65 17.26 -6.41
N ARG A 94 10.56 16.99 -7.14
CA ARG A 94 10.29 17.61 -8.45
C ARG A 94 10.16 19.13 -8.34
N VAL A 95 9.45 19.62 -7.33
CA VAL A 95 9.25 21.06 -7.12
C VAL A 95 10.59 21.75 -6.77
N LEU A 96 11.40 21.14 -5.90
CA LEU A 96 12.75 21.64 -5.55
C LEU A 96 13.71 21.63 -6.74
N ALA A 97 13.72 20.54 -7.49
CA ALA A 97 14.63 20.30 -8.60
C ALA A 97 14.33 21.17 -9.82
N TYR A 98 13.06 21.45 -10.10
CA TYR A 98 12.63 22.01 -11.37
C TYR A 98 11.84 23.30 -11.18
N ASP A 99 10.70 23.23 -10.50
CA ASP A 99 9.75 24.36 -10.42
C ASP A 99 10.39 25.60 -9.79
N ILE A 100 11.03 25.45 -8.62
CA ILE A 100 11.63 26.56 -7.86
C ILE A 100 12.76 27.23 -8.66
N GLN A 101 13.50 26.45 -9.45
CA GLN A 101 14.62 26.96 -10.25
C GLN A 101 14.18 27.75 -11.49
N GLN A 102 12.99 27.45 -12.02
CA GLN A 102 12.45 28.13 -13.21
C GLN A 102 11.68 29.42 -12.89
N LEU A 103 11.22 29.57 -11.65
CA LEU A 103 10.47 30.75 -11.25
C LEU A 103 11.35 32.00 -11.25
N GLU A 104 10.95 32.99 -12.06
CA GLU A 104 11.55 34.32 -12.09
C GLU A 104 11.10 35.17 -10.90
N SER A 105 9.86 34.98 -10.44
CA SER A 105 9.29 35.69 -9.30
C SER A 105 9.82 35.14 -7.96
N PRO A 106 10.48 35.97 -7.12
CA PRO A 106 10.97 35.54 -5.82
C PRO A 106 9.84 35.19 -4.83
N LEU A 107 8.67 35.84 -4.96
CA LEU A 107 7.52 35.57 -4.09
C LEU A 107 6.92 34.19 -4.37
N GLU A 108 6.69 33.87 -5.65
CA GLU A 108 6.17 32.55 -6.06
C GLU A 108 7.15 31.43 -5.69
N ARG A 109 8.47 31.72 -5.79
CA ARG A 109 9.51 30.79 -5.36
C ARG A 109 9.40 30.46 -3.87
N LEU A 110 9.19 31.48 -3.03
CA LEU A 110 9.07 31.31 -1.59
C LEU A 110 7.80 30.53 -1.20
N GLU A 111 6.67 30.82 -1.85
CA GLU A 111 5.42 30.10 -1.61
C GLU A 111 5.55 28.61 -1.95
N LYS A 112 6.11 28.29 -3.12
CA LYS A 112 6.37 26.88 -3.48
C LYS A 112 7.37 26.21 -2.53
N LEU A 113 8.40 26.94 -2.10
CA LEU A 113 9.37 26.42 -1.14
C LEU A 113 8.71 26.10 0.21
N GLN A 114 7.80 26.93 0.71
CA GLN A 114 7.05 26.68 1.95
C GLN A 114 6.21 25.40 1.86
N VAL A 115 5.51 25.19 0.75
CA VAL A 115 4.72 23.96 0.53
C VAL A 115 5.61 22.73 0.57
N VAL A 116 6.77 22.78 -0.09
CA VAL A 116 7.71 21.65 -0.10
C VAL A 116 8.33 21.41 1.28
N ILE A 117 8.67 22.48 2.01
CA ILE A 117 9.16 22.37 3.40
C ILE A 117 8.13 21.65 4.27
N CYS A 118 6.84 21.98 4.15
CA CYS A 118 5.78 21.29 4.88
C CYS A 118 5.70 19.80 4.52
N ASP A 119 5.77 19.46 3.23
CA ASP A 119 5.78 18.07 2.77
C ASP A 119 6.98 17.28 3.33
N ILE A 120 8.17 17.89 3.36
CA ILE A 120 9.38 17.26 3.90
C ILE A 120 9.34 17.14 5.42
N GLN A 121 8.78 18.12 6.14
CA GLN A 121 8.62 18.01 7.59
C GLN A 121 7.67 16.88 7.99
N LEU A 122 6.66 16.59 7.16
CA LEU A 122 5.69 15.53 7.43
C LEU A 122 6.16 14.13 7.00
N PHE A 123 6.83 14.03 5.85
CA PHE A 123 7.17 12.75 5.22
C PHE A 123 8.67 12.45 5.10
N GLY A 124 9.52 13.43 5.36
CA GLY A 124 10.98 13.32 5.21
C GLY A 124 11.67 12.53 6.32
N SER A 125 12.94 12.22 6.07
CA SER A 125 13.83 11.62 7.06
C SER A 125 14.34 12.67 8.06
N VAL A 126 14.89 12.21 9.19
CA VAL A 126 15.44 13.10 10.23
C VAL A 126 16.55 13.99 9.64
N GLU A 127 17.41 13.42 8.81
CA GLU A 127 18.47 14.14 8.09
C GLU A 127 17.89 15.25 7.20
N GLN A 128 16.83 14.98 6.45
CA GLN A 128 16.17 15.97 5.60
C GLN A 128 15.54 17.10 6.42
N ILE A 129 14.97 16.79 7.58
CA ILE A 129 14.39 17.78 8.48
C ILE A 129 15.48 18.72 9.02
N GLU A 130 16.67 18.18 9.33
CA GLU A 130 17.84 18.98 9.74
C GLU A 130 18.32 19.89 8.59
N LEU A 131 18.47 19.35 7.39
CA LEU A 131 18.83 20.14 6.20
C LEU A 131 17.83 21.26 5.92
N VAL A 132 16.54 21.03 6.14
CA VAL A 132 15.51 22.06 6.02
C VAL A 132 15.67 23.16 7.09
N LYS A 133 16.05 22.82 8.32
CA LYS A 133 16.30 23.82 9.37
C LYS A 133 17.50 24.70 9.03
N ASP A 134 18.56 24.08 8.51
CA ASP A 134 19.77 24.80 8.08
C ASP A 134 19.46 25.72 6.89
N LEU A 135 18.65 25.24 5.96
CA LEU A 135 18.17 26.01 4.81
C LEU A 135 17.36 27.25 5.24
N ILE A 136 16.40 27.07 6.15
CA ILE A 136 15.60 28.19 6.69
C ILE A 136 16.50 29.19 7.42
N SER A 137 17.45 28.70 8.22
CA SER A 137 18.39 29.56 8.95
C SER A 137 19.30 30.35 8.01
N GLY A 138 19.79 29.73 6.93
CA GLY A 138 20.57 30.41 5.89
C GLY A 138 19.76 31.46 5.14
N LEU A 139 18.51 31.15 4.81
CA LEU A 139 17.61 32.09 4.13
C LEU A 139 17.34 33.35 4.97
N VAL A 140 17.18 33.20 6.29
CA VAL A 140 16.95 34.33 7.21
C VAL A 140 18.22 35.17 7.41
N ASN A 141 19.39 34.54 7.49
CA ASN A 141 20.63 35.22 7.89
C ASN A 141 21.43 35.80 6.71
N SER A 142 21.62 35.05 5.63
CA SER A 142 22.50 35.41 4.52
C SER A 142 21.76 35.72 3.21
N GLY A 143 20.49 35.33 3.09
CA GLY A 143 19.70 35.48 1.86
C GLY A 143 20.18 34.59 0.69
N ASP A 144 21.29 33.88 0.88
CA ASP A 144 21.86 32.91 -0.03
C ASP A 144 21.97 31.56 0.68
N PHE A 145 21.48 30.52 0.02
CA PHE A 145 21.49 29.15 0.52
C PHE A 145 21.51 28.16 -0.65
N SER A 146 22.22 27.04 -0.47
CA SER A 146 22.26 25.97 -1.46
C SER A 146 21.14 24.96 -1.22
N LEU A 147 20.35 24.69 -2.26
CA LEU A 147 19.34 23.62 -2.29
C LEU A 147 19.95 22.23 -2.53
N ASP A 148 21.19 22.17 -3.02
CA ASP A 148 21.81 20.92 -3.48
C ASP A 148 21.89 19.84 -2.40
N PRO A 149 22.26 20.13 -1.13
CA PRO A 149 22.31 19.10 -0.09
C PRO A 149 20.95 18.43 0.14
N LEU A 150 19.88 19.22 0.20
CA LEU A 150 18.52 18.72 0.40
C LEU A 150 18.03 17.91 -0.81
N ILE A 151 18.27 18.41 -2.03
CA ILE A 151 17.90 17.70 -3.27
C ILE A 151 18.64 16.36 -3.38
N ASN A 152 19.92 16.32 -3.02
CA ASN A 152 20.72 15.10 -3.06
C ASN A 152 20.25 14.07 -2.02
N SER A 153 19.98 14.50 -0.79
CA SER A 153 19.47 13.63 0.28
C SER A 153 18.11 13.03 -0.11
N LEU A 154 17.16 13.86 -0.58
CA LEU A 154 15.87 13.40 -1.10
C LEU A 154 15.99 12.40 -2.25
N ARG A 155 16.87 12.68 -3.22
CA ARG A 155 17.12 11.78 -4.35
C ARG A 155 17.69 10.44 -3.89
N GLY A 156 18.61 10.44 -2.93
CA GLY A 156 19.18 9.23 -2.35
C GLY A 156 18.11 8.35 -1.70
N ASP A 157 17.29 8.95 -0.85
CA ASP A 157 16.20 8.26 -0.16
C ASP A 157 15.14 7.74 -1.13
N LEU A 158 14.73 8.54 -2.11
CA LEU A 158 13.77 8.11 -3.14
C LEU A 158 14.31 6.92 -3.96
N ARG A 159 15.58 6.95 -4.36
CA ARG A 159 16.20 5.84 -5.08
C ARG A 159 16.26 4.59 -4.24
N LYS A 160 16.56 4.70 -2.94
CA LYS A 160 16.52 3.60 -1.99
C LYS A 160 15.10 3.03 -1.85
N GLN A 161 14.08 3.88 -1.71
CA GLN A 161 12.68 3.45 -1.60
C GLN A 161 12.17 2.73 -2.86
N LEU A 162 12.69 3.11 -4.04
CA LEU A 162 12.36 2.53 -5.34
C LEU A 162 13.30 1.38 -5.76
N ASN A 163 14.23 0.95 -4.90
CA ASN A 163 15.26 -0.06 -5.20
C ASN A 163 16.10 0.24 -6.46
N LEU A 164 16.48 1.51 -6.65
CA LEU A 164 17.33 1.98 -7.74
C LEU A 164 18.79 2.11 -7.28
N SER A 165 19.74 1.99 -8.22
CA SER A 165 21.18 2.13 -7.96
C SER A 165 21.54 3.50 -7.38
N VAL A 166 22.49 3.59 -6.46
CA VAL A 166 22.94 4.89 -5.92
C VAL A 166 23.65 5.70 -7.02
N VAL A 167 23.43 7.03 -7.03
CA VAL A 167 24.09 7.95 -7.95
C VAL A 167 24.80 9.03 -7.14
N SER A 168 26.09 9.19 -7.39
CA SER A 168 26.94 10.19 -6.73
C SER A 168 27.03 11.48 -7.55
N GLY A 169 27.14 12.63 -6.87
CA GLY A 169 27.36 13.95 -7.46
C GLY A 169 26.09 14.78 -7.65
N ASN A 170 26.23 16.10 -7.70
CA ASN A 170 25.09 17.04 -7.80
C ASN A 170 24.32 16.88 -9.10
N VAL A 171 23.00 17.15 -9.05
CA VAL A 171 22.18 17.15 -10.26
C VAL A 171 22.50 18.40 -11.07
N LYS A 172 22.89 18.21 -12.34
CA LYS A 172 23.07 19.31 -13.30
C LYS A 172 21.78 19.46 -14.10
N TRP A 173 21.16 20.62 -14.02
CA TRP A 173 19.96 20.95 -14.78
C TRP A 173 20.34 21.73 -16.02
N VAL A 174 19.84 21.30 -17.18
CA VAL A 174 19.93 22.10 -18.40
C VAL A 174 18.83 23.13 -18.31
N ARG A 175 19.22 24.40 -18.13
CA ARG A 175 18.34 25.53 -18.39
C ARG A 175 18.40 25.76 -19.90
N PRO A 176 17.33 25.53 -20.67
CA PRO A 176 17.25 26.08 -22.01
C PRO A 176 17.21 27.60 -21.82
N GLU A 177 18.37 28.24 -21.91
CA GLU A 177 18.40 29.67 -22.18
C GLU A 177 17.60 29.85 -23.47
N ALA A 178 16.57 30.69 -23.44
CA ALA A 178 15.87 31.10 -24.64
C ALA A 178 16.91 31.83 -25.51
N SER A 179 17.66 31.08 -26.30
CA SER A 179 18.51 31.60 -27.35
C SER A 179 17.63 32.03 -28.51
N THR A 180 16.76 33.00 -28.27
CA THR A 180 16.30 33.89 -29.34
C THR A 180 17.35 34.99 -29.39
N LYS A 181 18.49 34.63 -30.00
CA LYS A 181 19.49 35.60 -30.44
C LYS A 181 18.84 36.47 -31.53
N GLN A 182 19.00 37.78 -31.33
CA GLN A 182 19.11 38.87 -32.30
C GLN A 182 17.90 39.22 -33.16
#